data_AF-A0A9C7Z674-F1
#
_entry.id   AF-A0A9C7Z674-F1
#
_cell.length_a   1.000
_cell.length_b   1.000
_cell.length_c   1.000
_cell.angle_alpha   90.00
_cell.angle_beta   90.00
_cell.angle_gamma   90.00
#
_symmetry.space_group_name_H-M   'P 1'
#
loop_
_entity.id
_entity.type
_entity.pdbx_description
1 polymer ?
#
loop_
_entity_poly.entity_id
_entity_poly.type
_entity_poly.pdbx_seq_one_letter_code
_entity_poly.pdbx_strand_id
1 'polypeptide(L)'
;MFTNSRQINASRQTQVAFLFLLLLLLLGTLAFAQVGTTLHVQTDSSIQAAIDHAPAGSTIELSQGTWQEDLRIDKSLVIRGTGVGETIITGKADGYPVIWIAPPGLQTVSVTISGVTISAANSDCADASQGKCADGILAQGRATIVVNDASFTDNYAGIWLRSSASATIDRTTLLDNTYGIVIAEQAQAKVNNCTISSSTKDGMIIADSARVKLSGNSIIGNKRMGISVDVPPCYKTTRSFSGLIIGGNNTIPGPSTDQGNRGAFCPPALSLLSSRDGGFYPTEATKRMLSRLPTLPPMEGNADAPVTIIEFTDFTCPYCNKFVTETLPKIEAAYIDTGKVRLYFLPFPVHGVTAYRAAEAGFCAQEQGVFWRFERLLFTQYHIRRTSAVTPAGLTAIAVSAGADRGQFLKSLLSGKYAAAVKESVALGRNLGVGGTPTFFINGREIPGAAPYKAFEQIIEADLAQK
;
A
#
# COMPACT_ATOMS: atom_id res chain seq x y z
N MET A 1 -24.71 -51.73 -50.40
CA MET A 1 -23.64 -51.07 -49.62
C MET A 1 -24.28 -49.99 -48.74
N PHE A 2 -24.71 -50.31 -47.53
CA PHE A 2 -25.22 -49.32 -46.57
C PHE A 2 -25.02 -49.83 -45.15
N THR A 3 -23.88 -49.52 -44.53
CA THR A 3 -23.66 -49.59 -43.08
C THR A 3 -22.48 -48.69 -42.70
N ASN A 4 -22.74 -47.62 -41.92
CA ASN A 4 -21.85 -47.03 -40.88
C ASN A 4 -22.06 -45.51 -40.67
N SER A 5 -23.22 -45.12 -40.16
CA SER A 5 -23.40 -43.75 -39.62
C SER A 5 -23.98 -43.71 -38.20
N ARG A 6 -24.22 -44.86 -37.54
CA ARG A 6 -24.87 -44.90 -36.21
C ARG A 6 -23.95 -45.11 -35.00
N GLN A 7 -22.67 -45.47 -35.17
CA GLN A 7 -21.77 -45.72 -34.02
C GLN A 7 -20.92 -44.52 -33.57
N ILE A 8 -20.83 -43.43 -34.34
CA ILE A 8 -19.97 -42.28 -34.01
C ILE A 8 -20.65 -41.27 -33.05
N ASN A 9 -21.99 -41.29 -32.95
CA ASN A 9 -22.72 -40.36 -32.08
C ASN A 9 -22.82 -40.78 -30.60
N ALA A 10 -22.63 -42.06 -30.28
CA ALA A 10 -22.75 -42.54 -28.90
C ALA A 10 -21.50 -42.23 -28.03
N SER A 11 -20.30 -42.21 -28.61
CA SER A 11 -19.05 -41.96 -27.87
C SER A 11 -18.80 -40.48 -27.56
N ARG A 12 -19.29 -39.57 -28.41
CA ARG A 12 -19.22 -38.12 -28.16
C ARG A 12 -20.18 -37.68 -27.04
N GLN A 13 -21.37 -38.29 -26.93
CA GLN A 13 -22.31 -37.95 -25.86
C GLN A 13 -21.84 -38.42 -24.47
N THR A 14 -21.14 -39.55 -24.37
CA THR A 14 -20.59 -40.05 -23.10
C THR A 14 -19.35 -39.29 -22.64
N GLN A 15 -18.49 -38.81 -23.56
CA GLN A 15 -17.35 -37.95 -23.20
C GLN A 15 -17.76 -36.53 -22.79
N VAL A 16 -18.80 -35.95 -23.42
CA VAL A 16 -19.31 -34.63 -23.02
C VAL A 16 -20.03 -34.69 -21.67
N ALA A 17 -20.73 -35.80 -21.37
CA ALA A 17 -21.36 -36.00 -20.06
C ALA A 17 -20.33 -36.16 -18.92
N PHE A 18 -19.20 -36.84 -19.15
CA PHE A 18 -18.13 -36.96 -18.15
C PHE A 18 -17.36 -35.65 -17.96
N LEU A 19 -17.17 -34.84 -19.01
CA LEU A 19 -16.57 -33.50 -18.87
C LEU A 19 -17.49 -32.54 -18.11
N PHE A 20 -18.81 -32.62 -18.29
CA PHE A 20 -19.77 -31.81 -17.52
C PHE A 20 -19.87 -32.24 -16.05
N LEU A 21 -19.76 -33.53 -15.75
CA LEU A 21 -19.77 -34.02 -14.35
C LEU A 21 -18.48 -33.65 -13.60
N LEU A 22 -17.31 -33.63 -14.28
CA LEU A 22 -16.06 -33.14 -13.70
C LEU A 22 -16.03 -31.60 -13.58
N LEU A 23 -16.68 -30.86 -14.48
CA LEU A 23 -16.81 -29.40 -14.38
C LEU A 23 -17.75 -28.98 -13.24
N LEU A 24 -18.77 -29.79 -12.92
CA LEU A 24 -19.65 -29.59 -11.77
C LEU A 24 -19.01 -29.97 -10.41
N LEU A 25 -17.95 -30.78 -10.40
CA LEU A 25 -17.11 -31.01 -9.21
C LEU A 25 -16.05 -29.91 -9.00
N LEU A 26 -15.79 -29.09 -10.03
CA LEU A 26 -14.87 -27.92 -9.99
C LEU A 26 -15.61 -26.58 -9.89
N LEU A 27 -16.93 -26.56 -10.04
CA LEU A 27 -17.80 -25.40 -9.86
C LEU A 27 -18.69 -25.62 -8.65
N GLY A 28 -18.25 -25.13 -7.50
CA GLY A 28 -19.16 -24.85 -6.40
C GLY A 28 -18.92 -25.62 -5.11
N THR A 29 -17.73 -25.48 -4.51
CA THR A 29 -17.80 -24.91 -3.16
C THR A 29 -18.24 -23.45 -3.35
N LEU A 30 -19.55 -23.25 -3.43
CA LEU A 30 -20.10 -21.99 -2.95
C LEU A 30 -19.58 -21.89 -1.53
N ALA A 31 -18.50 -21.13 -1.35
CA ALA A 31 -18.18 -20.59 -0.06
C ALA A 31 -19.41 -19.75 0.27
N PHE A 32 -20.37 -20.37 0.95
CA PHE A 32 -21.34 -19.62 1.72
C PHE A 32 -20.47 -18.71 2.56
N ALA A 33 -20.46 -17.41 2.23
CA ALA A 33 -19.95 -16.41 3.14
C ALA A 33 -20.79 -16.62 4.39
N GLN A 34 -20.23 -17.31 5.38
CA GLN A 34 -20.91 -17.58 6.63
C GLN A 34 -21.22 -16.20 7.19
N VAL A 35 -22.51 -15.87 7.27
CA VAL A 35 -22.93 -14.57 7.78
C VAL A 35 -22.39 -14.50 9.20
N GLY A 36 -21.46 -13.57 9.44
CA GLY A 36 -20.87 -13.38 10.75
C GLY A 36 -21.96 -13.19 11.78
N THR A 37 -21.89 -13.96 12.87
CA THR A 37 -22.84 -13.86 13.97
C THR A 37 -22.36 -12.81 14.97
N THR A 38 -23.28 -12.21 15.73
CA THR A 38 -22.90 -11.36 16.86
C THR A 38 -22.95 -12.20 18.14
N LEU A 39 -21.84 -12.24 18.88
CA LEU A 39 -21.73 -12.90 20.17
C LEU A 39 -21.53 -11.82 21.24
N HIS A 40 -22.42 -11.79 22.23
CA HIS A 40 -22.28 -10.90 23.39
C HIS A 40 -21.56 -11.64 24.51
N VAL A 41 -20.44 -11.09 24.98
CA VAL A 41 -19.57 -11.74 25.98
C VAL A 41 -19.64 -10.94 27.29
N GLN A 42 -20.05 -11.63 28.36
CA GLN A 42 -20.13 -11.09 29.73
C GLN A 42 -18.80 -11.28 30.45
N THR A 43 -18.42 -10.36 31.35
CA THR A 43 -17.08 -10.31 32.00
C THR A 43 -16.65 -11.56 32.76
N ASP A 44 -17.57 -12.45 33.07
CA ASP A 44 -17.32 -13.75 33.72
C ASP A 44 -17.02 -14.89 32.72
N SER A 45 -17.13 -14.61 31.42
CA SER A 45 -16.84 -15.52 30.32
C SER A 45 -15.41 -15.29 29.77
N SER A 46 -15.00 -16.07 28.77
CA SER A 46 -13.72 -15.85 28.07
C SER A 46 -13.94 -15.25 26.69
N ILE A 47 -13.20 -14.19 26.39
CA ILE A 47 -13.13 -13.60 25.05
C ILE A 47 -12.50 -14.60 24.09
N GLN A 48 -11.40 -15.26 24.47
CA GLN A 48 -10.75 -16.25 23.61
C GLN A 48 -11.70 -17.39 23.26
N ALA A 49 -12.45 -17.91 24.24
CA ALA A 49 -13.43 -18.94 23.97
C ALA A 49 -14.49 -18.45 22.96
N ALA A 50 -14.98 -17.21 23.09
CA ALA A 50 -15.92 -16.64 22.12
C ALA A 50 -15.30 -16.54 20.71
N ILE A 51 -14.03 -16.11 20.60
CA ILE A 51 -13.28 -16.07 19.34
C ILE A 51 -13.16 -17.47 18.73
N ASP A 52 -12.81 -18.48 19.52
CA ASP A 52 -12.62 -19.86 19.06
C ASP A 52 -13.90 -20.45 18.48
N HIS A 53 -15.04 -20.23 19.16
CA HIS A 53 -16.35 -20.73 18.72
C HIS A 53 -16.96 -19.92 17.57
N ALA A 54 -16.62 -18.63 17.45
CA ALA A 54 -17.22 -17.76 16.47
C ALA A 54 -16.81 -18.15 15.03
N PRO A 55 -17.77 -18.20 14.09
CA PRO A 55 -17.48 -18.24 12.66
C PRO A 55 -16.63 -17.05 12.21
N ALA A 56 -15.82 -17.23 11.17
CA ALA A 56 -15.11 -16.11 10.54
C ALA A 56 -16.13 -15.05 10.04
N GLY A 57 -15.81 -13.78 10.26
CA GLY A 57 -16.65 -12.62 9.98
C GLY A 57 -17.55 -12.19 11.15
N SER A 58 -17.58 -12.94 12.25
CA SER A 58 -18.42 -12.63 13.41
C SER A 58 -18.01 -11.35 14.15
N THR A 59 -18.94 -10.79 14.90
CA THR A 59 -18.71 -9.69 15.84
C THR A 59 -18.74 -10.21 17.27
N ILE A 60 -17.70 -9.92 18.04
CA ILE A 60 -17.58 -10.20 19.46
C ILE A 60 -17.84 -8.87 20.19
N GLU A 61 -19.01 -8.74 20.80
CA GLU A 61 -19.39 -7.56 21.60
C GLU A 61 -19.10 -7.81 23.06
N LEU A 62 -18.24 -7.00 23.64
CA LEU A 62 -17.79 -7.10 25.02
C LEU A 62 -18.62 -6.16 25.90
N SER A 63 -19.11 -6.69 27.01
CA SER A 63 -19.67 -5.87 28.08
C SER A 63 -18.61 -4.97 28.74
N GLN A 64 -19.06 -3.93 29.44
CA GLN A 64 -18.19 -3.12 30.30
C GLN A 64 -17.52 -4.00 31.37
N GLY A 65 -16.26 -3.71 31.67
CA GLY A 65 -15.47 -4.39 32.69
C GLY A 65 -14.03 -4.63 32.26
N THR A 66 -13.29 -5.31 33.13
CA THR A 66 -11.89 -5.66 32.92
C THR A 66 -11.73 -7.15 32.68
N TRP A 67 -11.02 -7.50 31.62
CA TRP A 67 -10.76 -8.86 31.17
C TRP A 67 -9.27 -9.12 31.26
N GLN A 68 -8.85 -10.29 31.74
CA GLN A 68 -7.44 -10.64 31.83
C GLN A 68 -7.13 -11.84 30.93
N GLU A 69 -6.80 -11.57 29.67
CA GLU A 69 -6.63 -12.57 28.62
C GLU A 69 -5.58 -12.15 27.59
N ASP A 70 -4.85 -13.12 27.06
CA ASP A 70 -4.00 -12.95 25.88
C ASP A 70 -4.70 -13.58 24.67
N LEU A 71 -5.19 -12.74 23.76
CA LEU A 71 -6.00 -13.16 22.63
C LEU A 71 -5.11 -13.64 21.47
N ARG A 72 -5.55 -14.71 20.81
CA ARG A 72 -4.97 -15.30 19.60
C ARG A 72 -6.04 -15.32 18.52
N ILE A 73 -5.79 -14.57 17.45
CA ILE A 73 -6.75 -14.38 16.36
C ILE A 73 -6.11 -14.80 15.04
N ASP A 74 -6.70 -15.81 14.42
CA ASP A 74 -6.26 -16.42 13.16
C ASP A 74 -7.34 -16.39 12.07
N LYS A 75 -8.50 -15.79 12.38
CA LYS A 75 -9.68 -15.66 11.52
C LYS A 75 -10.20 -14.23 11.49
N SER A 76 -10.90 -13.85 10.42
CA SER A 76 -11.49 -12.52 10.31
C SER A 76 -12.61 -12.34 11.34
N LEU A 77 -12.69 -11.21 12.04
CA LEU A 77 -13.74 -10.89 13.02
C LEU A 77 -13.74 -9.40 13.41
N VAL A 78 -14.74 -9.00 14.19
CA VAL A 78 -14.81 -7.69 14.83
C VAL A 78 -14.82 -7.87 16.35
N ILE A 79 -14.03 -7.07 17.08
CA ILE A 79 -14.11 -6.92 18.54
C ILE A 79 -14.63 -5.51 18.83
N ARG A 80 -15.70 -5.41 19.59
CA ARG A 80 -16.32 -4.13 19.96
C ARG A 80 -16.58 -4.10 21.46
N GLY A 81 -15.94 -3.17 22.16
CA GLY A 81 -16.30 -2.83 23.54
C GLY A 81 -17.34 -1.71 23.61
N THR A 82 -17.82 -1.42 24.83
CA THR A 82 -18.80 -0.36 25.07
C THR A 82 -18.18 1.03 25.05
N GLY A 83 -16.88 1.15 25.34
CA GLY A 83 -16.16 2.40 25.36
C GLY A 83 -14.73 2.31 25.91
N VAL A 84 -13.91 3.29 25.55
CA VAL A 84 -12.57 3.49 26.15
C VAL A 84 -12.72 3.79 27.64
N GLY A 85 -11.97 3.09 28.48
CA GLY A 85 -12.08 3.14 29.94
C GLY A 85 -13.22 2.29 30.52
N GLU A 86 -14.17 1.84 29.70
CA GLU A 86 -15.29 1.00 30.14
C GLU A 86 -15.03 -0.48 29.87
N THR A 87 -14.55 -0.83 28.67
CA THR A 87 -14.12 -2.18 28.31
C THR A 87 -12.61 -2.23 28.27
N ILE A 88 -11.99 -2.94 29.21
CA ILE A 88 -10.53 -3.01 29.38
C ILE A 88 -10.07 -4.46 29.18
N ILE A 89 -9.16 -4.68 28.24
CA ILE A 89 -8.51 -5.98 28.02
C ILE A 89 -7.07 -5.85 28.51
N THR A 90 -6.77 -6.60 29.56
CA THR A 90 -5.46 -6.66 30.20
C THR A 90 -4.73 -7.95 29.83
N GLY A 91 -3.44 -7.85 29.54
CA GLY A 91 -2.60 -9.02 29.29
C GLY A 91 -2.55 -9.94 30.52
N LYS A 92 -2.46 -11.24 30.27
CA LYS A 92 -2.41 -12.28 31.30
C LYS A 92 -0.98 -12.77 31.57
N ALA A 93 -0.18 -12.94 30.54
CA ALA A 93 1.19 -13.46 30.65
C ALA A 93 2.24 -12.37 30.38
N ASP A 94 3.30 -12.38 31.20
CA ASP A 94 4.43 -11.47 31.06
C ASP A 94 5.15 -11.65 29.72
N GLY A 95 5.45 -10.54 29.05
CA GLY A 95 6.20 -10.55 27.79
C GLY A 95 5.42 -11.14 26.60
N TYR A 96 4.09 -11.23 26.67
CA TYR A 96 3.25 -11.63 25.54
C TYR A 96 2.32 -10.50 25.12
N PRO A 97 1.98 -10.44 23.82
CA PRO A 97 1.02 -9.46 23.35
C PRO A 97 -0.38 -9.78 23.86
N VAL A 98 -1.11 -8.74 24.27
CA VAL A 98 -2.52 -8.83 24.68
C VAL A 98 -3.37 -9.35 23.53
N ILE A 99 -3.10 -8.89 22.30
CA ILE A 99 -3.76 -9.40 21.10
C ILE A 99 -2.69 -9.77 20.06
N TRP A 100 -2.61 -11.04 19.72
CA TRP A 100 -1.77 -11.54 18.63
C TRP A 100 -2.62 -11.94 17.44
N ILE A 101 -2.41 -11.24 16.32
CA ILE A 101 -3.11 -11.50 15.06
C ILE A 101 -2.11 -12.11 14.07
N ALA A 102 -2.27 -13.40 13.81
CA ALA A 102 -1.35 -14.19 12.99
C ALA A 102 -2.12 -15.16 12.08
N PRO A 103 -2.38 -14.78 10.82
CA PRO A 103 -3.07 -15.66 9.87
C PRO A 103 -2.26 -16.93 9.58
N PRO A 104 -2.91 -18.09 9.41
CA PRO A 104 -2.23 -19.32 9.01
C PRO A 104 -1.88 -19.30 7.51
N GLY A 105 -0.61 -19.54 7.19
CA GLY A 105 -0.13 -19.69 5.83
C GLY A 105 -0.30 -18.42 4.97
N LEU A 106 -0.98 -18.55 3.83
CA LEU A 106 -1.16 -17.47 2.84
C LEU A 106 -2.53 -16.77 2.93
N GLN A 107 -3.34 -17.12 3.93
CA GLN A 107 -4.67 -16.53 4.11
C GLN A 107 -4.58 -15.09 4.59
N THR A 108 -5.51 -14.26 4.13
CA THR A 108 -5.66 -12.88 4.63
C THR A 108 -6.75 -12.86 5.69
N VAL A 109 -6.45 -12.30 6.85
CA VAL A 109 -7.38 -12.17 7.98
C VAL A 109 -7.63 -10.69 8.23
N SER A 110 -8.91 -10.31 8.37
CA SER A 110 -9.30 -8.94 8.67
C SER A 110 -9.90 -8.83 10.06
N VAL A 111 -9.29 -8.00 10.91
CA VAL A 111 -9.74 -7.79 12.30
C VAL A 111 -10.07 -6.33 12.51
N THR A 112 -11.26 -6.02 13.01
CA THR A 112 -11.62 -4.66 13.45
C THR A 112 -11.73 -4.62 14.96
N ILE A 113 -11.12 -3.62 15.61
CA ILE A 113 -11.12 -3.44 17.06
C ILE A 113 -11.58 -2.01 17.36
N SER A 114 -12.56 -1.86 18.25
CA SER A 114 -13.09 -0.54 18.63
C SER A 114 -13.70 -0.50 20.02
N GLY A 115 -13.71 0.67 20.65
CA GLY A 115 -14.39 0.89 21.93
C GLY A 115 -13.75 0.15 23.10
N VAL A 116 -12.43 -0.05 23.08
CA VAL A 116 -11.69 -0.81 24.10
C VAL A 116 -10.45 -0.07 24.58
N THR A 117 -10.04 -0.35 25.81
CA THR A 117 -8.70 -0.04 26.34
C THR A 117 -7.88 -1.32 26.40
N ILE A 118 -6.66 -1.30 25.89
CA ILE A 118 -5.74 -2.43 25.86
C ILE A 118 -4.50 -2.09 26.67
N SER A 119 -4.17 -2.93 27.64
CA SER A 119 -3.01 -2.77 28.51
C SER A 119 -2.32 -4.11 28.74
N ALA A 120 -1.02 -4.20 28.55
CA ALA A 120 -0.28 -5.42 28.82
C ALA A 120 -0.10 -5.65 30.34
N ALA A 121 0.30 -6.87 30.72
CA ALA A 121 0.59 -7.21 32.12
C ALA A 121 1.82 -6.44 32.66
N ASN A 122 2.75 -6.12 31.76
CA ASN A 122 3.94 -5.33 31.98
C ASN A 122 4.37 -4.66 30.66
N SER A 123 5.50 -3.95 30.65
CA SER A 123 6.06 -3.33 29.45
C SER A 123 7.34 -4.02 28.95
N ASP A 124 7.54 -5.29 29.27
CA ASP A 124 8.78 -6.02 28.99
C ASP A 124 8.77 -6.66 27.59
N CYS A 125 9.98 -6.89 27.06
CA CYS A 125 10.18 -7.54 25.77
C CYS A 125 11.29 -8.57 25.93
N ALA A 126 10.88 -9.83 26.10
CA ALA A 126 11.78 -10.96 26.33
C ALA A 126 12.51 -11.37 25.06
N ASP A 127 11.81 -11.41 23.92
CA ASP A 127 12.40 -11.70 22.61
C ASP A 127 11.57 -11.09 21.46
N ALA A 128 12.04 -9.94 20.98
CA ALA A 128 11.48 -9.22 19.84
C ALA A 128 11.41 -10.07 18.56
N SER A 129 12.35 -10.99 18.34
CA SER A 129 12.38 -11.81 17.11
C SER A 129 11.22 -12.81 17.05
N GLN A 130 10.83 -13.32 18.23
CA GLN A 130 9.74 -14.28 18.40
C GLN A 130 8.39 -13.62 18.68
N GLY A 131 8.31 -12.28 18.72
CA GLY A 131 7.10 -11.57 19.11
C GLY A 131 6.73 -11.75 20.59
N LYS A 132 7.73 -12.06 21.44
CA LYS A 132 7.57 -12.18 22.89
C LYS A 132 7.84 -10.83 23.54
N CYS A 133 7.00 -9.87 23.20
CA CYS A 133 6.97 -8.56 23.82
C CYS A 133 5.54 -8.26 24.27
N ALA A 134 5.44 -7.53 25.36
CA ALA A 134 4.19 -7.18 26.00
C ALA A 134 3.45 -6.10 25.21
N ASP A 135 3.17 -6.36 23.93
CA ASP A 135 2.52 -5.41 23.02
C ASP A 135 1.01 -5.37 23.24
N GLY A 136 0.38 -4.24 22.98
CA GLY A 136 -1.08 -4.18 22.97
C GLY A 136 -1.65 -5.03 21.82
N ILE A 137 -1.20 -4.73 20.60
CA ILE A 137 -1.42 -5.57 19.41
C ILE A 137 -0.08 -5.92 18.77
N LEU A 138 0.14 -7.22 18.51
CA LEU A 138 1.12 -7.70 17.55
C LEU A 138 0.38 -8.26 16.33
N ALA A 139 0.54 -7.61 15.17
CA ALA A 139 -0.01 -8.09 13.90
C ALA A 139 1.10 -8.47 12.92
N GLN A 140 0.97 -9.66 12.32
CA GLN A 140 1.97 -10.22 11.41
C GLN A 140 1.35 -10.98 10.24
N GLY A 141 2.19 -11.44 9.31
CA GLY A 141 1.74 -12.15 8.12
C GLY A 141 0.84 -11.28 7.25
N ARG A 142 -0.27 -11.82 6.74
CA ARG A 142 -1.25 -11.10 5.91
C ARG A 142 -2.44 -10.59 6.74
N ALA A 143 -2.19 -10.13 7.96
CA ALA A 143 -3.21 -9.50 8.79
C ALA A 143 -3.57 -8.12 8.24
N THR A 144 -4.86 -7.79 8.22
CA THR A 144 -5.39 -6.47 7.91
C THR A 144 -6.21 -5.99 9.10
N ILE A 145 -5.71 -4.99 9.83
CA ILE A 145 -6.34 -4.52 11.05
C ILE A 145 -6.94 -3.13 10.87
N VAL A 146 -8.09 -2.92 11.49
CA VAL A 146 -8.72 -1.60 11.63
C VAL A 146 -8.89 -1.34 13.13
N VAL A 147 -8.32 -0.26 13.62
CA VAL A 147 -8.40 0.14 15.02
C VAL A 147 -9.01 1.54 15.06
N ASN A 148 -10.19 1.66 15.68
CA ASN A 148 -10.92 2.91 15.77
C ASN A 148 -11.38 3.16 17.20
N ASP A 149 -11.29 4.40 17.68
CA ASP A 149 -11.92 4.79 18.95
C ASP A 149 -11.49 3.86 20.11
N ALA A 150 -10.17 3.62 20.22
CA ALA A 150 -9.55 2.72 21.18
C ALA A 150 -8.41 3.41 21.95
N SER A 151 -7.96 2.80 23.04
CA SER A 151 -6.80 3.25 23.81
C SER A 151 -5.81 2.12 24.06
N PHE A 152 -4.52 2.40 23.96
CA PHE A 152 -3.41 1.49 24.24
C PHE A 152 -2.51 2.12 25.30
N THR A 153 -2.48 1.54 26.49
CA THR A 153 -1.72 2.06 27.64
C THR A 153 -0.78 1.01 28.22
N ASP A 154 0.39 1.44 28.72
CA ASP A 154 1.31 0.60 29.49
C ASP A 154 1.81 -0.67 28.77
N ASN A 155 1.95 -0.62 27.44
CA ASN A 155 2.47 -1.73 26.64
C ASN A 155 3.95 -1.53 26.28
N TYR A 156 4.64 -2.59 25.86
CA TYR A 156 5.95 -2.47 25.19
C TYR A 156 5.82 -1.68 23.88
N ALA A 157 5.09 -2.20 22.89
CA ALA A 157 4.53 -1.38 21.82
C ALA A 157 3.01 -1.33 21.99
N GLY A 158 2.40 -0.15 21.88
CA GLY A 158 0.94 -0.09 21.83
C GLY A 158 0.41 -0.90 20.64
N ILE A 159 0.99 -0.68 19.46
CA ILE A 159 0.74 -1.48 18.25
C ILE A 159 2.06 -1.80 17.53
N TRP A 160 2.31 -3.08 17.25
CA TRP A 160 3.43 -3.53 16.43
C TRP A 160 2.95 -4.27 15.18
N LEU A 161 3.31 -3.73 14.01
CA LEU A 161 3.10 -4.34 12.70
C LEU A 161 4.41 -4.87 12.12
N ARG A 162 4.39 -6.12 11.63
CA ARG A 162 5.53 -6.73 10.95
C ARG A 162 5.11 -7.62 9.78
N SER A 163 6.10 -8.16 9.08
CA SER A 163 5.91 -8.95 7.85
C SER A 163 5.15 -8.17 6.80
N SER A 164 3.99 -8.64 6.35
CA SER A 164 3.15 -7.97 5.35
C SER A 164 1.85 -7.42 5.96
N ALA A 165 1.81 -7.22 7.29
CA ALA A 165 0.60 -6.77 7.97
C ALA A 165 0.23 -5.36 7.54
N SER A 166 -1.06 -5.06 7.49
CA SER A 166 -1.57 -3.73 7.18
C SER A 166 -2.51 -3.23 8.26
N ALA A 167 -2.46 -1.93 8.57
CA ALA A 167 -3.31 -1.30 9.58
C ALA A 167 -3.93 0.01 9.09
N THR A 168 -5.18 0.25 9.47
CA THR A 168 -5.75 1.59 9.56
C THR A 168 -6.05 1.88 11.03
N ILE A 169 -5.44 2.93 11.56
CA ILE A 169 -5.56 3.33 12.96
C ILE A 169 -6.13 4.76 12.94
N ASP A 170 -7.31 4.94 13.52
CA ASP A 170 -8.04 6.21 13.48
C ASP A 170 -8.60 6.55 14.88
N ARG A 171 -8.59 7.84 15.25
CA ARG A 171 -9.13 8.32 16.54
C ARG A 171 -8.71 7.46 17.75
N THR A 172 -7.45 7.06 17.78
CA THR A 172 -6.92 6.13 18.80
C THR A 172 -5.87 6.84 19.65
N THR A 173 -5.87 6.54 20.95
CA THR A 173 -4.89 7.07 21.90
C THR A 173 -3.87 5.99 22.25
N LEU A 174 -2.58 6.32 22.16
CA LEU A 174 -1.48 5.45 22.57
C LEU A 174 -0.67 6.21 23.62
N LEU A 175 -0.84 5.83 24.88
CA LEU A 175 -0.36 6.57 26.05
C LEU A 175 0.60 5.69 26.88
N ASP A 176 1.67 6.26 27.43
CA ASP A 176 2.54 5.61 28.43
C ASP A 176 3.14 4.25 28.01
N ASN A 177 3.25 4.00 26.71
CA ASN A 177 3.87 2.78 26.17
C ASN A 177 5.41 2.90 26.14
N THR A 178 6.15 1.81 25.98
CA THR A 178 7.59 1.92 25.68
C THR A 178 7.82 2.54 24.30
N TYR A 179 7.05 2.07 23.31
CA TYR A 179 6.88 2.68 22.01
C TYR A 179 5.38 2.82 21.73
N GLY A 180 4.95 3.93 21.13
CA GLY A 180 3.56 4.06 20.70
C GLY A 180 3.23 3.05 19.60
N ILE A 181 3.85 3.22 18.43
CA ILE A 181 3.64 2.35 17.26
C ILE A 181 4.98 1.91 16.66
N VAL A 182 5.12 0.62 16.37
CA VAL A 182 6.28 0.05 15.67
C VAL A 182 5.83 -0.56 14.34
N ILE A 183 6.46 -0.16 13.24
CA ILE A 183 6.13 -0.64 11.89
C ILE A 183 7.42 -1.06 11.19
N ALA A 184 7.55 -2.34 10.87
CA ALA A 184 8.77 -2.91 10.32
C ALA A 184 8.51 -3.87 9.15
N GLU A 185 9.60 -4.40 8.57
CA GLU A 185 9.57 -5.32 7.43
C GLU A 185 8.83 -4.70 6.22
N GLN A 186 7.76 -5.34 5.72
CA GLN A 186 6.94 -4.85 4.60
C GLN A 186 5.56 -4.35 5.07
N ALA A 187 5.42 -4.06 6.37
CA ALA A 187 4.14 -3.69 6.94
C ALA A 187 3.68 -2.31 6.44
N GLN A 188 2.37 -2.10 6.44
CA GLN A 188 1.75 -0.87 5.96
C GLN A 188 0.83 -0.28 7.02
N ALA A 189 0.84 1.05 7.20
CA ALA A 189 -0.08 1.69 8.12
C ALA A 189 -0.62 3.02 7.59
N LYS A 190 -1.90 3.27 7.87
CA LYS A 190 -2.50 4.61 7.83
C LYS A 190 -2.83 4.99 9.26
N VAL A 191 -2.23 6.05 9.78
CA VAL A 191 -2.48 6.56 11.13
C VAL A 191 -3.08 7.94 11.02
N ASN A 192 -4.32 8.08 11.46
CA ASN A 192 -5.10 9.31 11.31
C ASN A 192 -5.67 9.76 12.65
N ASN A 193 -5.63 11.06 12.94
CA ASN A 193 -6.31 11.64 14.10
C ASN A 193 -6.00 10.93 15.43
N CYS A 194 -4.80 10.35 15.56
CA CYS A 194 -4.37 9.63 16.75
C CYS A 194 -3.58 10.54 17.68
N THR A 195 -3.61 10.23 18.97
CA THR A 195 -2.71 10.83 19.96
C THR A 195 -1.70 9.79 20.41
N ILE A 196 -0.41 10.07 20.24
CA ILE A 196 0.69 9.18 20.66
C ILE A 196 1.56 9.96 21.63
N SER A 197 1.47 9.63 22.92
CA SER A 197 2.04 10.46 23.97
C SER A 197 2.73 9.71 25.08
N SER A 198 3.69 10.38 25.71
CA SER A 198 4.36 9.94 26.94
C SER A 198 5.10 8.60 26.82
N SER A 199 5.44 8.17 25.59
CA SER A 199 6.16 6.92 25.41
C SER A 199 7.54 6.99 26.08
N THR A 200 7.97 5.92 26.75
CA THR A 200 9.27 5.90 27.45
C THR A 200 10.46 5.94 26.50
N LYS A 201 10.24 5.64 25.21
CA LYS A 201 11.17 5.86 24.11
C LYS A 201 10.52 6.72 23.02
N ASP A 202 10.21 6.14 21.87
CA ASP A 202 9.69 6.86 20.71
C ASP A 202 8.18 6.78 20.62
N GLY A 203 7.55 7.85 20.13
CA GLY A 203 6.15 7.78 19.73
C GLY A 203 5.95 6.76 18.60
N MET A 204 6.76 6.86 17.54
CA MET A 204 6.72 5.93 16.41
C MET A 204 8.11 5.51 15.93
N ILE A 205 8.24 4.23 15.58
CA ILE A 205 9.40 3.65 14.88
C ILE A 205 8.96 3.08 13.54
N ILE A 206 9.68 3.45 12.49
CA ILE A 206 9.45 2.95 11.12
C ILE A 206 10.76 2.33 10.60
N ALA A 207 10.71 1.08 10.14
CA ALA A 207 11.91 0.32 9.77
C ALA A 207 11.77 -0.39 8.42
N ASP A 208 12.91 -0.89 7.92
CA ASP A 208 13.03 -1.73 6.72
C ASP A 208 12.36 -1.12 5.48
N SER A 209 11.32 -1.76 4.96
CA SER A 209 10.53 -1.35 3.79
C SER A 209 9.11 -0.93 4.15
N ALA A 210 8.85 -0.61 5.42
CA ALA A 210 7.53 -0.24 5.91
C ALA A 210 6.96 0.99 5.17
N ARG A 211 5.64 0.98 4.93
CA ARG A 211 4.95 2.06 4.22
C ARG A 211 3.90 2.72 5.12
N VAL A 212 4.06 4.00 5.39
CA VAL A 212 3.27 4.70 6.42
C VAL A 212 2.68 5.97 5.84
N LYS A 213 1.38 6.17 6.08
CA LYS A 213 0.69 7.43 5.83
C LYS A 213 0.20 8.04 7.14
N LEU A 214 0.55 9.30 7.40
CA LEU A 214 0.26 10.01 8.64
C LEU A 214 -0.56 11.28 8.35
N SER A 215 -1.67 11.47 9.05
CA SER A 215 -2.48 12.70 8.90
C SER A 215 -3.19 13.08 10.19
N GLY A 216 -3.10 14.35 10.59
CA GLY A 216 -3.90 14.87 11.72
C GLY A 216 -3.51 14.31 13.09
N ASN A 217 -2.33 13.70 13.23
CA ASN A 217 -1.92 13.08 14.50
C ASN A 217 -1.27 14.09 15.44
N SER A 218 -1.40 13.85 16.75
CA SER A 218 -0.65 14.53 17.80
C SER A 218 0.35 13.56 18.42
N ILE A 219 1.65 13.79 18.22
CA ILE A 219 2.72 12.94 18.74
C ILE A 219 3.58 13.79 19.66
N ILE A 220 3.36 13.67 20.97
CA ILE A 220 3.80 14.67 21.97
C ILE A 220 4.39 14.02 23.22
N GLY A 221 5.29 14.72 23.91
CA GLY A 221 5.80 14.31 25.23
C GLY A 221 6.55 12.97 25.29
N ASN A 222 6.99 12.41 24.15
CA ASN A 222 7.74 11.15 24.14
C ASN A 222 9.21 11.37 24.57
N LYS A 223 9.77 10.46 25.36
CA LYS A 223 11.08 10.64 26.02
C LYS A 223 12.29 10.57 25.06
N ARG A 224 12.11 10.08 23.83
CA ARG A 224 13.12 10.08 22.76
C ARG A 224 12.62 10.86 21.53
N MET A 225 12.22 10.20 20.44
CA MET A 225 11.73 10.88 19.24
C MET A 225 10.20 10.85 19.18
N GLY A 226 9.59 11.86 18.58
CA GLY A 226 8.19 11.78 18.13
C GLY A 226 8.07 10.68 17.07
N ILE A 227 8.77 10.85 15.95
CA ILE A 227 8.90 9.83 14.91
C ILE A 227 10.36 9.54 14.62
N SER A 228 10.71 8.26 14.53
CA SER A 228 12.04 7.83 14.14
C SER A 228 12.03 6.75 13.06
N VAL A 229 13.10 6.73 12.26
CA VAL A 229 13.37 5.68 11.27
C VAL A 229 14.57 4.84 11.73
N ASP A 230 14.51 3.51 11.61
CA ASP A 230 15.58 2.57 11.99
C ASP A 230 16.76 2.60 11.00
N VAL A 231 17.50 3.72 10.99
CA VAL A 231 18.68 3.97 10.16
C VAL A 231 19.74 4.77 10.93
N PRO A 232 21.01 4.77 10.50
CA PRO A 232 22.00 5.73 10.98
C PRO A 232 21.64 7.18 10.63
N PRO A 233 21.95 8.16 11.50
CA PRO A 233 22.46 8.04 12.87
C PRO A 233 21.36 7.85 13.92
N CYS A 234 20.08 7.75 13.52
CA CYS A 234 18.94 7.64 14.44
C CYS A 234 18.99 6.40 15.34
N TYR A 235 19.56 5.31 14.80
CA TYR A 235 19.88 4.10 15.53
C TYR A 235 21.30 3.63 15.18
N LYS A 236 21.93 2.96 16.14
CA LYS A 236 23.21 2.28 15.94
C LYS A 236 22.98 0.95 15.21
N THR A 237 22.77 1.04 13.90
CA THR A 237 22.43 -0.09 13.03
C THR A 237 23.21 0.00 11.71
N THR A 238 23.28 -1.09 10.95
CA THR A 238 23.75 -1.09 9.55
C THR A 238 22.59 -1.10 8.56
N ARG A 239 21.35 -1.10 9.05
CA ARG A 239 20.14 -1.14 8.25
C ARG A 239 19.94 0.15 7.44
N SER A 240 19.28 -0.01 6.30
CA SER A 240 18.83 1.09 5.46
C SER A 240 17.32 1.03 5.31
N PHE A 241 16.66 2.18 5.34
CA PHE A 241 15.24 2.29 5.06
C PHE A 241 14.98 2.41 3.55
N SER A 242 14.11 1.55 3.03
CA SER A 242 13.70 1.50 1.62
C SER A 242 12.19 1.68 1.41
N GLY A 243 11.44 1.88 2.50
CA GLY A 243 9.99 2.00 2.48
C GLY A 243 9.47 3.36 1.99
N LEU A 244 8.33 3.79 2.50
CA LEU A 244 7.73 5.08 2.15
C LEU A 244 7.07 5.69 3.39
N ILE A 245 7.35 6.95 3.67
CA ILE A 245 6.64 7.69 4.71
C ILE A 245 6.05 8.92 4.06
N ILE A 246 4.73 9.05 4.08
CA ILE A 246 4.00 10.18 3.52
C ILE A 246 3.07 10.76 4.57
N GLY A 247 2.74 12.03 4.48
CA GLY A 247 1.81 12.64 5.40
C GLY A 247 2.01 14.11 5.62
N GLY A 248 1.07 14.71 6.33
CA GLY A 248 1.06 16.12 6.66
C GLY A 248 0.06 16.42 7.76
N ASN A 249 0.03 17.68 8.19
CA ASN A 249 -0.90 18.17 9.20
C ASN A 249 -0.79 17.41 10.53
N ASN A 250 0.43 17.03 10.95
CA ASN A 250 0.68 16.38 12.23
C ASN A 250 1.34 17.35 13.23
N THR A 251 0.92 17.31 14.49
CA THR A 251 1.55 18.05 15.59
C THR A 251 2.62 17.19 16.22
N ILE A 252 3.90 17.49 15.92
CA ILE A 252 5.05 16.70 16.38
C ILE A 252 6.13 17.67 16.89
N PRO A 253 5.92 18.29 18.05
CA PRO A 253 6.81 19.33 18.54
C PRO A 253 8.11 18.74 19.08
N GLY A 254 9.17 19.54 18.99
CA GLY A 254 10.48 19.26 19.58
C GLY A 254 10.59 19.73 21.03
N PRO A 255 11.80 19.65 21.62
CA PRO A 255 12.02 19.82 23.07
C PRO A 255 11.80 21.25 23.57
N SER A 256 11.64 22.24 22.69
CA SER A 256 11.44 23.65 23.05
C SER A 256 9.98 24.00 23.40
N THR A 257 9.12 23.00 23.61
CA THR A 257 7.70 23.19 23.91
C THR A 257 7.32 22.36 25.14
N ASP A 258 6.34 22.80 25.92
CA ASP A 258 5.96 22.14 27.18
C ASP A 258 5.44 20.71 27.00
N GLN A 259 4.91 20.38 25.82
CA GLN A 259 4.51 19.03 25.41
C GLN A 259 5.45 18.44 24.35
N GLY A 260 6.68 18.93 24.29
CA GLY A 260 7.69 18.55 23.32
C GLY A 260 8.15 17.11 23.48
N ASN A 261 8.37 16.43 22.36
CA ASN A 261 9.21 15.24 22.37
C ASN A 261 10.66 15.66 22.64
N ARG A 262 11.49 14.78 23.21
CA ARG A 262 12.94 15.08 23.37
C ARG A 262 13.60 15.41 22.02
N GLY A 263 13.16 14.78 20.94
CA GLY A 263 13.35 15.24 19.57
C GLY A 263 12.08 15.03 18.76
N ALA A 264 11.73 15.95 17.87
CA ALA A 264 10.53 15.78 17.04
C ALA A 264 10.69 14.62 16.05
N PHE A 265 11.85 14.56 15.40
CA PHE A 265 12.10 13.70 14.24
C PHE A 265 13.50 13.13 14.24
N CYS A 266 13.63 11.88 13.82
CA CYS A 266 14.89 11.37 13.30
C CYS A 266 14.67 10.43 12.10
N PRO A 267 15.16 10.76 10.89
CA PRO A 267 16.03 11.89 10.59
C PRO A 267 15.28 13.23 10.50
N PRO A 268 16.00 14.38 10.52
CA PRO A 268 15.38 15.71 10.44
C PRO A 268 14.50 15.94 9.21
N ALA A 269 14.76 15.24 8.10
CA ALA A 269 13.98 15.33 6.87
C ALA A 269 12.51 14.89 7.04
N LEU A 270 12.14 14.24 8.14
CA LEU A 270 10.74 13.95 8.47
C LEU A 270 9.95 15.20 8.91
N SER A 271 10.59 16.36 9.06
CA SER A 271 9.92 17.63 9.42
C SER A 271 8.77 18.01 8.49
N LEU A 272 8.79 17.53 7.24
CA LEU A 272 7.69 17.62 6.28
C LEU A 272 6.35 17.09 6.81
N LEU A 273 6.36 16.16 7.76
CA LEU A 273 5.14 15.54 8.31
C LEU A 273 4.34 16.52 9.17
N SER A 274 4.98 17.59 9.66
CA SER A 274 4.31 18.67 10.38
C SER A 274 3.84 19.82 9.49
N SER A 275 4.22 19.84 8.21
CA SER A 275 3.72 20.85 7.28
C SER A 275 2.24 20.60 6.96
N ARG A 276 1.48 21.67 6.70
CA ARG A 276 0.06 21.59 6.35
C ARG A 276 -0.17 20.73 5.10
N ASP A 277 0.62 20.97 4.07
CA ASP A 277 0.50 20.29 2.77
C ASP A 277 1.14 18.90 2.79
N GLY A 278 1.92 18.63 3.84
CA GLY A 278 2.63 17.40 4.03
C GLY A 278 3.80 17.22 3.08
N GLY A 279 4.23 15.98 2.97
CA GLY A 279 5.20 15.57 1.98
C GLY A 279 5.46 14.09 2.08
N PHE A 280 6.65 13.70 1.63
CA PHE A 280 7.12 12.34 1.69
C PHE A 280 8.59 12.32 2.09
N TYR A 281 8.99 11.34 2.88
CA TYR A 281 10.39 11.12 3.20
C TYR A 281 11.07 10.38 2.04
N PRO A 282 12.00 11.02 1.30
CA PRO A 282 12.70 10.37 0.19
C PRO A 282 13.65 9.32 0.72
N THR A 283 13.39 8.06 0.39
CA THR A 283 14.34 7.00 0.70
C THR A 283 15.53 7.06 -0.24
N GLU A 284 16.64 6.45 0.16
CA GLU A 284 17.75 6.24 -0.76
C GLU A 284 17.33 5.41 -1.98
N ALA A 285 16.26 4.59 -1.88
CA ALA A 285 15.67 3.94 -3.03
C ALA A 285 14.96 4.94 -3.97
N THR A 286 14.21 5.92 -3.45
CA THR A 286 13.62 7.01 -4.25
C THR A 286 14.69 7.92 -4.87
N LYS A 287 15.77 8.22 -4.15
CA LYS A 287 16.92 8.98 -4.68
C LYS A 287 17.67 8.18 -5.75
N ARG A 288 17.88 6.87 -5.52
CA ARG A 288 18.46 5.95 -6.52
C ARG A 288 17.54 5.72 -7.71
N MET A 289 16.22 5.77 -7.54
CA MET A 289 15.25 5.69 -8.64
C MET A 289 15.45 6.84 -9.63
N LEU A 290 15.62 8.07 -9.13
CA LEU A 290 15.97 9.22 -9.98
C LEU A 290 17.32 9.03 -10.70
N SER A 291 18.22 8.21 -10.16
CA SER A 291 19.55 7.95 -10.73
C SER A 291 19.68 6.61 -11.48
N ARG A 292 18.64 5.77 -11.49
CA ARG A 292 18.63 4.39 -12.04
C ARG A 292 17.32 4.08 -12.76
N LEU A 293 16.76 5.07 -13.42
CA LEU A 293 15.72 4.81 -14.40
C LEU A 293 16.21 3.68 -15.34
N PRO A 294 15.33 2.76 -15.79
CA PRO A 294 15.68 1.70 -16.74
C PRO A 294 16.33 2.31 -17.99
N THR A 295 16.82 1.50 -18.94
CA THR A 295 17.39 2.00 -20.22
C THR A 295 16.53 3.12 -20.80
N LEU A 296 16.94 4.37 -20.54
CA LEU A 296 16.23 5.65 -20.67
C LEU A 296 14.70 5.55 -20.87
N PRO A 297 13.86 5.54 -19.81
CA PRO A 297 12.42 5.67 -20.00
C PRO A 297 12.12 6.97 -20.75
N PRO A 298 11.06 6.99 -21.58
CA PRO A 298 10.64 8.19 -22.28
C PRO A 298 10.50 9.36 -21.31
N MET A 299 11.12 10.48 -21.68
CA MET A 299 11.15 11.72 -20.90
C MET A 299 10.61 12.87 -21.75
N GLU A 300 9.79 13.72 -21.15
CA GLU A 300 9.24 14.93 -21.75
C GLU A 300 9.65 16.14 -20.92
N GLY A 301 9.86 17.27 -21.60
CA GLY A 301 10.25 18.53 -20.98
C GLY A 301 11.77 18.73 -20.92
N ASN A 302 12.17 19.74 -20.16
CA ASN A 302 13.57 20.10 -20.00
C ASN A 302 14.28 19.08 -19.10
N ALA A 303 15.40 18.51 -19.56
CA ALA A 303 16.21 17.58 -18.76
C ALA A 303 16.66 18.18 -17.43
N ASP A 304 16.85 19.49 -17.35
CA ASP A 304 17.28 20.22 -16.15
C ASP A 304 16.12 20.75 -15.30
N ALA A 305 14.88 20.39 -15.64
CA ALA A 305 13.70 20.84 -14.91
C ALA A 305 13.80 20.50 -13.41
N PRO A 306 13.50 21.45 -12.50
CA PRO A 306 13.66 21.26 -11.07
C PRO A 306 12.66 20.24 -10.48
N VAL A 307 11.52 20.04 -11.14
CA VAL A 307 10.48 19.10 -10.70
C VAL A 307 10.43 17.90 -11.63
N THR A 308 10.49 16.70 -11.06
CA THR A 308 10.37 15.44 -11.80
C THR A 308 9.04 14.78 -11.48
N ILE A 309 8.22 14.51 -12.48
CA ILE A 309 7.05 13.64 -12.36
C ILE A 309 7.43 12.27 -12.94
N ILE A 310 7.21 11.20 -12.19
CA ILE A 310 7.29 9.82 -12.68
C ILE A 310 5.89 9.26 -12.71
N GLU A 311 5.42 8.82 -13.87
CA GLU A 311 4.13 8.18 -14.05
C GLU A 311 4.30 6.66 -14.20
N PHE A 312 3.72 5.89 -13.29
CA PHE A 312 3.46 4.46 -13.49
C PHE A 312 2.09 4.26 -14.12
N THR A 313 2.06 3.76 -15.34
CA THR A 313 0.84 3.77 -16.17
C THR A 313 0.67 2.52 -17.02
N ASP A 314 -0.56 2.29 -17.48
CA ASP A 314 -0.94 1.15 -18.31
C ASP A 314 -1.79 1.68 -19.47
N PHE A 315 -1.33 1.45 -20.70
CA PHE A 315 -2.01 1.84 -21.94
C PHE A 315 -3.45 1.32 -22.06
N THR A 316 -3.83 0.30 -21.28
CA THR A 316 -5.16 -0.29 -21.28
C THR A 316 -6.03 0.15 -20.11
N CYS A 317 -5.55 1.09 -19.28
CA CYS A 317 -6.23 1.59 -18.09
C CYS A 317 -7.04 2.89 -18.34
N PRO A 318 -8.37 2.85 -18.16
CA PRO A 318 -9.25 3.81 -17.53
C PRO A 318 -8.71 5.16 -17.20
N TYR A 319 -8.19 5.13 -15.99
CA TYR A 319 -7.75 6.27 -15.25
C TYR A 319 -6.46 6.84 -15.87
N CYS A 320 -5.65 6.01 -16.54
CA CYS A 320 -4.49 6.50 -17.30
C CYS A 320 -4.94 7.31 -18.51
N ASN A 321 -5.90 6.78 -19.30
CA ASN A 321 -6.52 7.55 -20.38
C ASN A 321 -7.12 8.87 -19.85
N LYS A 322 -7.88 8.81 -18.74
CA LYS A 322 -8.47 10.00 -18.11
C LYS A 322 -7.39 11.04 -17.75
N PHE A 323 -6.27 10.60 -17.17
CA PHE A 323 -5.17 11.50 -16.85
C PHE A 323 -4.61 12.17 -18.12
N VAL A 324 -4.32 11.39 -19.15
CA VAL A 324 -3.77 11.87 -20.43
C VAL A 324 -4.71 12.85 -21.14
N THR A 325 -6.03 12.65 -21.03
CA THR A 325 -7.02 13.51 -21.73
C THR A 325 -7.45 14.73 -20.92
N GLU A 326 -7.49 14.66 -19.59
CA GLU A 326 -8.08 15.72 -18.75
C GLU A 326 -7.07 16.51 -17.91
N THR A 327 -5.98 15.87 -17.49
CA THR A 327 -5.01 16.43 -16.52
C THR A 327 -3.68 16.78 -17.17
N LEU A 328 -3.09 15.86 -17.95
CA LEU A 328 -1.78 16.05 -18.57
C LEU A 328 -1.67 17.31 -19.43
N PRO A 329 -2.66 17.68 -20.28
CA PRO A 329 -2.55 18.89 -21.11
C PRO A 329 -2.40 20.19 -20.31
N LYS A 330 -2.97 20.22 -19.09
CA LYS A 330 -2.83 21.38 -18.19
C LYS A 330 -1.45 21.41 -17.54
N ILE A 331 -0.89 20.24 -17.21
CA ILE A 331 0.47 20.12 -16.67
C ILE A 331 1.50 20.50 -17.75
N GLU A 332 1.28 20.03 -18.99
CA GLU A 332 2.12 20.34 -20.14
C GLU A 332 2.25 21.87 -20.32
N ALA A 333 1.12 22.53 -20.55
CA ALA A 333 1.07 23.96 -20.81
C ALA A 333 1.61 24.82 -19.65
N ALA A 334 1.33 24.43 -18.40
CA ALA A 334 1.76 25.22 -17.24
C ALA A 334 3.24 24.99 -16.86
N TYR A 335 3.75 23.77 -17.03
CA TYR A 335 4.99 23.34 -16.39
C TYR A 335 6.00 22.64 -17.28
N ILE A 336 5.58 21.78 -18.20
CA ILE A 336 6.53 21.05 -19.06
C ILE A 336 7.05 22.00 -20.14
N ASP A 337 6.14 22.70 -20.82
CA ASP A 337 6.45 23.66 -21.89
C ASP A 337 7.25 24.86 -21.37
N THR A 338 7.09 25.19 -20.09
CA THR A 338 7.82 26.27 -19.41
C THR A 338 9.16 25.82 -18.81
N GLY A 339 9.54 24.55 -18.99
CA GLY A 339 10.80 23.97 -18.51
C GLY A 339 10.87 23.76 -16.99
N LYS A 340 9.74 23.88 -16.28
CA LYS A 340 9.65 23.72 -14.82
C LYS A 340 9.53 22.26 -14.39
N VAL A 341 8.92 21.42 -15.24
CA VAL A 341 8.70 19.99 -14.98
C VAL A 341 9.30 19.15 -16.10
N ARG A 342 9.86 18.00 -15.71
CA ARG A 342 10.11 16.86 -16.60
C ARG A 342 9.24 15.68 -16.19
N LEU A 343 8.66 15.00 -17.18
CA LEU A 343 7.80 13.84 -16.99
C LEU A 343 8.50 12.57 -17.50
N TYR A 344 8.51 11.52 -16.69
CA TYR A 344 8.96 10.19 -17.08
C TYR A 344 7.79 9.22 -17.16
N PHE A 345 7.74 8.44 -18.24
CA PHE A 345 6.78 7.37 -18.43
C PHE A 345 7.39 6.02 -18.01
N LEU A 346 6.78 5.35 -17.03
CA LEU A 346 7.15 4.01 -16.59
C LEU A 346 5.97 3.04 -16.81
N PRO A 347 6.12 2.02 -17.68
CA PRO A 347 5.05 1.06 -17.89
C PRO A 347 4.83 0.19 -16.65
N PHE A 348 3.57 0.10 -16.22
CA PHE A 348 3.13 -0.76 -15.13
C PHE A 348 1.88 -1.54 -15.56
N PRO A 349 2.01 -2.48 -16.52
CA PRO A 349 0.88 -3.25 -17.04
C PRO A 349 0.25 -4.14 -15.97
N VAL A 350 -1.00 -3.84 -15.61
CA VAL A 350 -1.80 -4.58 -14.62
C VAL A 350 -2.97 -5.35 -15.26
N HIS A 351 -3.30 -5.09 -16.52
CA HIS A 351 -4.41 -5.74 -17.24
C HIS A 351 -3.97 -6.92 -18.14
N GLY A 352 -2.93 -7.66 -17.74
CA GLY A 352 -2.52 -8.90 -18.40
C GLY A 352 -1.71 -8.72 -19.69
N VAL A 353 -1.63 -9.77 -20.51
CA VAL A 353 -0.66 -9.90 -21.61
C VAL A 353 -0.76 -8.78 -22.65
N THR A 354 -1.97 -8.30 -22.95
CA THR A 354 -2.15 -7.19 -23.89
C THR A 354 -1.48 -5.92 -23.38
N ALA A 355 -1.60 -5.60 -22.08
CA ALA A 355 -0.96 -4.43 -21.50
C ALA A 355 0.57 -4.48 -21.58
N TYR A 356 1.17 -5.67 -21.39
CA TYR A 356 2.62 -5.86 -21.59
C TYR A 356 3.03 -5.56 -23.04
N ARG A 357 2.28 -6.07 -24.02
CA ARG A 357 2.56 -5.81 -25.43
C ARG A 357 2.43 -4.33 -25.80
N ALA A 358 1.43 -3.63 -25.27
CA ALA A 358 1.28 -2.19 -25.46
C ALA A 358 2.46 -1.41 -24.86
N ALA A 359 2.94 -1.84 -23.68
CA ALA A 359 4.13 -1.24 -23.06
C ALA A 359 5.39 -1.45 -23.92
N GLU A 360 5.61 -2.65 -24.46
CA GLU A 360 6.70 -2.92 -25.40
C GLU A 360 6.60 -2.06 -26.67
N ALA A 361 5.37 -1.89 -27.20
CA ALA A 361 5.12 -1.02 -28.35
C ALA A 361 5.45 0.45 -28.08
N GLY A 362 5.25 0.92 -26.84
CA GLY A 362 5.74 2.23 -26.39
C GLY A 362 7.25 2.34 -26.58
N PHE A 363 8.04 1.40 -26.06
CA PHE A 363 9.49 1.42 -26.27
C PHE A 363 9.90 1.33 -27.75
N CYS A 364 9.16 0.58 -28.57
CA CYS A 364 9.40 0.56 -30.03
C CYS A 364 9.15 1.93 -30.68
N ALA A 365 8.17 2.70 -30.20
CA ALA A 365 7.93 4.07 -30.64
C ALA A 365 9.04 5.03 -30.16
N GLN A 366 9.56 4.81 -28.94
CA GLN A 366 10.69 5.54 -28.38
C GLN A 366 11.96 5.35 -29.22
N GLU A 367 12.24 4.13 -29.71
CA GLU A 367 13.39 3.88 -30.62
C GLU A 367 13.37 4.75 -31.87
N GLN A 368 12.18 5.17 -32.31
CA GLN A 368 11.98 5.98 -33.51
C GLN A 368 11.70 7.46 -33.17
N GLY A 369 11.82 7.86 -31.91
CA GLY A 369 11.62 9.25 -31.48
C GLY A 369 10.18 9.74 -31.55
N VAL A 370 9.19 8.85 -31.67
CA VAL A 370 7.77 9.21 -31.81
C VAL A 370 6.92 8.81 -30.60
N PHE A 371 7.56 8.52 -29.47
CA PHE A 371 6.90 7.99 -28.26
C PHE A 371 5.70 8.81 -27.81
N TRP A 372 5.89 10.10 -27.55
CA TRP A 372 4.83 10.93 -26.95
C TRP A 372 3.62 11.10 -27.87
N ARG A 373 3.86 11.20 -29.19
CA ARG A 373 2.77 11.21 -30.17
C ARG A 373 2.06 9.85 -30.24
N PHE A 374 2.81 8.75 -30.18
CA PHE A 374 2.26 7.40 -30.12
C PHE A 374 1.42 7.18 -28.85
N GLU A 375 1.92 7.62 -27.70
CA GLU A 375 1.28 7.48 -26.40
C GLU A 375 -0.05 8.25 -26.37
N ARG A 376 -0.07 9.51 -26.82
CA ARG A 376 -1.31 10.32 -26.97
C ARG A 376 -2.30 9.63 -27.90
N LEU A 377 -1.85 9.17 -29.07
CA LEU A 377 -2.74 8.50 -30.03
C LEU A 377 -3.27 7.17 -29.48
N LEU A 378 -2.43 6.38 -28.79
CA LEU A 378 -2.83 5.11 -28.23
C LEU A 378 -3.86 5.29 -27.10
N PHE A 379 -3.71 6.31 -26.26
CA PHE A 379 -4.73 6.62 -25.25
C PHE A 379 -5.99 7.22 -25.87
N THR A 380 -5.91 8.10 -26.88
CA THR A 380 -7.06 8.86 -27.41
C THR A 380 -7.85 8.16 -28.51
N GLN A 381 -7.22 7.35 -29.38
CA GLN A 381 -7.84 6.76 -30.58
C GLN A 381 -8.51 5.40 -30.32
N TYR A 382 -8.81 5.04 -29.08
CA TYR A 382 -9.20 3.68 -28.73
C TYR A 382 -10.49 3.65 -27.92
N HIS A 383 -11.66 3.54 -28.57
CA HIS A 383 -12.95 3.34 -27.90
C HIS A 383 -12.91 2.10 -26.97
N ILE A 384 -12.52 2.30 -25.72
CA ILE A 384 -12.66 1.47 -24.52
C ILE A 384 -12.54 -0.07 -24.73
N ARG A 385 -11.32 -0.57 -24.49
CA ARG A 385 -11.02 -1.83 -23.75
C ARG A 385 -11.24 -3.24 -24.33
N ARG A 386 -11.66 -3.51 -25.58
CA ARG A 386 -11.92 -4.91 -26.01
C ARG A 386 -11.00 -5.44 -27.13
N THR A 387 -9.89 -6.03 -26.68
CA THR A 387 -9.08 -7.14 -27.28
C THR A 387 -8.47 -7.02 -28.69
N SER A 388 -8.95 -6.17 -29.59
CA SER A 388 -8.54 -6.19 -31.01
C SER A 388 -7.45 -5.19 -31.43
N ALA A 389 -7.31 -4.05 -30.76
CA ALA A 389 -6.34 -3.02 -31.15
C ALA A 389 -5.02 -3.05 -30.35
N VAL A 390 -4.89 -3.96 -29.37
CA VAL A 390 -3.59 -4.35 -28.78
C VAL A 390 -2.99 -5.58 -29.49
N THR A 391 -3.29 -5.68 -30.79
CA THR A 391 -2.63 -6.60 -31.73
C THR A 391 -1.39 -5.92 -32.31
N PRO A 392 -0.38 -6.69 -32.76
CA PRO A 392 0.77 -6.11 -33.46
C PRO A 392 0.37 -5.20 -34.62
N ALA A 393 -0.66 -5.56 -35.39
CA ALA A 393 -1.15 -4.75 -36.50
C ALA A 393 -1.77 -3.42 -36.03
N GLY A 394 -2.62 -3.45 -35.00
CA GLY A 394 -3.24 -2.25 -34.43
C GLY A 394 -2.22 -1.28 -33.85
N LEU A 395 -1.30 -1.78 -33.02
CA LEU A 395 -0.20 -1.00 -32.45
C LEU A 395 0.69 -0.40 -33.56
N THR A 396 0.98 -1.16 -34.62
CA THR A 396 1.74 -0.67 -35.77
C THR A 396 1.02 0.46 -36.50
N ALA A 397 -0.31 0.37 -36.69
CA ALA A 397 -1.07 1.41 -37.36
C ALA A 397 -1.08 2.73 -36.58
N ILE A 398 -1.17 2.65 -35.25
CA ILE A 398 -1.09 3.82 -34.36
C ILE A 398 0.33 4.43 -34.42
N ALA A 399 1.37 3.60 -34.37
CA ALA A 399 2.75 4.07 -34.51
C ALA A 399 3.01 4.77 -35.84
N VAL A 400 2.49 4.24 -36.95
CA VAL A 400 2.58 4.91 -38.27
C VAL A 400 1.85 6.24 -38.26
N SER A 401 0.68 6.33 -37.60
CA SER A 401 -0.05 7.60 -37.44
C SER A 401 0.72 8.60 -36.56
N ALA A 402 1.58 8.11 -35.66
CA ALA A 402 2.52 8.90 -34.88
C ALA A 402 3.79 9.31 -35.67
N GLY A 403 4.00 8.75 -36.86
CA GLY A 403 5.17 9.02 -37.72
C GLY A 403 6.25 7.94 -37.73
N ALA A 404 5.99 6.76 -37.15
CA ALA A 404 6.93 5.64 -37.19
C ALA A 404 7.03 5.01 -38.60
N ASP A 405 8.20 4.49 -38.93
CA ASP A 405 8.36 3.54 -40.03
C ASP A 405 7.69 2.20 -39.68
N ARG A 406 6.76 1.78 -40.54
CA ARG A 406 5.95 0.56 -40.34
C ARG A 406 6.81 -0.68 -40.18
N GLY A 407 7.82 -0.85 -41.04
CA GLY A 407 8.63 -2.07 -41.10
C GLY A 407 9.53 -2.21 -39.88
N GLN A 408 10.22 -1.12 -39.51
CA GLN A 408 11.06 -1.05 -38.33
C GLN A 408 10.25 -1.24 -37.05
N PHE A 409 9.08 -0.60 -36.95
CA PHE A 409 8.24 -0.72 -35.77
C PHE A 409 7.73 -2.15 -35.57
N LEU A 410 7.18 -2.75 -36.62
CA LEU A 410 6.64 -4.11 -36.55
C LEU A 410 7.75 -5.12 -36.22
N LYS A 411 8.94 -4.96 -36.81
CA LYS A 411 10.10 -5.81 -36.49
C LYS A 411 10.51 -5.68 -35.02
N SER A 412 10.58 -4.46 -34.50
CA SER A 412 10.92 -4.22 -33.09
C SER A 412 9.90 -4.86 -32.16
N LEU A 413 8.61 -4.63 -32.40
CA LEU A 413 7.52 -5.17 -31.58
C LEU A 413 7.47 -6.70 -31.58
N LEU A 414 7.68 -7.34 -32.73
CA LEU A 414 7.65 -8.81 -32.83
C LEU A 414 8.89 -9.48 -32.22
N SER A 415 9.99 -8.74 -32.03
CA SER A 415 11.22 -9.29 -31.46
C SER A 415 11.15 -9.54 -29.95
N GLY A 416 10.22 -8.89 -29.24
CA GLY A 416 10.13 -8.95 -27.77
C GLY A 416 11.31 -8.30 -27.04
N LYS A 417 12.13 -7.49 -27.73
CA LYS A 417 13.36 -6.86 -27.20
C LYS A 417 13.13 -6.07 -25.90
N TYR A 418 11.94 -5.51 -25.70
CA TYR A 418 11.61 -4.66 -24.57
C TYR A 418 10.90 -5.36 -23.41
N ALA A 419 10.64 -6.66 -23.50
CA ALA A 419 9.98 -7.41 -22.43
C ALA A 419 10.73 -7.33 -21.08
N ALA A 420 12.06 -7.31 -21.10
CA ALA A 420 12.88 -7.16 -19.89
C ALA A 420 12.72 -5.77 -19.25
N ALA A 421 12.79 -4.70 -20.05
CA ALA A 421 12.60 -3.33 -19.57
C ALA A 421 11.21 -3.10 -18.96
N VAL A 422 10.16 -3.67 -19.57
CA VAL A 422 8.80 -3.64 -18.98
C VAL A 422 8.75 -4.35 -17.63
N LYS A 423 9.38 -5.53 -17.50
CA LYS A 423 9.45 -6.26 -16.23
C LYS A 423 10.23 -5.50 -15.16
N GLU A 424 11.32 -4.82 -15.53
CA GLU A 424 12.08 -3.97 -14.62
C GLU A 424 11.24 -2.80 -14.09
N SER A 425 10.49 -2.13 -14.97
CA SER A 425 9.56 -1.07 -14.59
C SER A 425 8.46 -1.59 -13.63
N VAL A 426 7.89 -2.77 -13.89
CA VAL A 426 6.92 -3.42 -13.00
C VAL A 426 7.53 -3.78 -11.65
N ALA A 427 8.74 -4.33 -11.63
CA ALA A 427 9.44 -4.65 -10.39
C ALA A 427 9.71 -3.39 -9.56
N LEU A 428 10.13 -2.31 -10.22
CA LEU A 428 10.33 -1.01 -9.59
C LEU A 428 9.04 -0.46 -8.98
N GLY A 429 7.94 -0.42 -9.75
CA GLY A 429 6.65 0.04 -9.22
C GLY A 429 6.17 -0.78 -8.03
N ARG A 430 6.34 -2.11 -8.07
CA ARG A 430 5.99 -3.00 -6.94
C ARG A 430 6.84 -2.74 -5.70
N ASN A 431 8.15 -2.52 -5.88
CA ASN A 431 9.05 -2.18 -4.78
C ASN A 431 8.72 -0.83 -4.15
N LEU A 432 8.24 0.12 -4.96
CA LEU A 432 7.70 1.40 -4.50
C LEU A 432 6.27 1.28 -3.98
N GLY A 433 5.67 0.10 -4.09
CA GLY A 433 4.34 -0.27 -3.67
C GLY A 433 3.20 0.46 -4.41
N VAL A 434 3.43 0.74 -5.69
CA VAL A 434 2.38 1.10 -6.65
C VAL A 434 1.30 0.02 -6.62
N GLY A 435 0.12 0.39 -6.11
CA GLY A 435 -1.04 -0.51 -5.97
C GLY A 435 -1.96 -0.55 -7.19
N GLY A 436 -1.78 0.38 -8.14
CA GLY A 436 -2.61 0.49 -9.34
C GLY A 436 -2.15 1.62 -10.27
N THR A 437 -2.81 1.75 -11.42
CA THR A 437 -2.47 2.77 -12.42
C THR A 437 -3.61 3.76 -12.68
N PRO A 438 -3.30 5.05 -12.93
CA PRO A 438 -1.96 5.62 -12.87
C PRO A 438 -1.54 5.84 -11.41
N THR A 439 -0.26 5.82 -11.14
CA THR A 439 0.32 6.32 -9.88
C THR A 439 1.49 7.21 -10.22
N PHE A 440 1.55 8.38 -9.63
CA PHE A 440 2.57 9.37 -9.91
C PHE A 440 3.49 9.56 -8.72
N PHE A 441 4.75 9.93 -8.98
CA PHE A 441 5.66 10.43 -7.98
C PHE A 441 6.19 11.80 -8.42
N ILE A 442 5.86 12.87 -7.70
CA ILE A 442 6.37 14.22 -7.99
C ILE A 442 7.50 14.52 -7.01
N ASN A 443 8.73 14.53 -7.54
CA ASN A 443 9.97 14.52 -6.76
C ASN A 443 9.96 13.47 -5.64
N GLY A 444 9.17 12.40 -5.80
CA GLY A 444 8.97 11.31 -4.83
C GLY A 444 7.69 11.38 -4.00
N ARG A 445 6.89 12.47 -4.05
CA ARG A 445 5.53 12.52 -3.47
C ARG A 445 4.56 11.68 -4.30
N GLU A 446 4.03 10.61 -3.72
CA GLU A 446 3.05 9.74 -4.39
C GLU A 446 1.70 10.46 -4.58
N ILE A 447 1.16 10.40 -5.80
CA ILE A 447 -0.22 10.76 -6.13
C ILE A 447 -0.88 9.54 -6.77
N PRO A 448 -1.75 8.81 -6.07
CA PRO A 448 -2.40 7.63 -6.62
C PRO A 448 -3.62 8.01 -7.47
N GLY A 449 -3.85 7.23 -8.54
CA GLY A 449 -5.01 7.35 -9.41
C GLY A 449 -5.01 8.58 -10.32
N ALA A 450 -6.08 8.73 -11.11
CA ALA A 450 -6.31 9.89 -11.95
C ALA A 450 -6.73 11.11 -11.12
N ALA A 451 -5.81 11.62 -10.32
CA ALA A 451 -6.02 12.80 -9.50
C ALA A 451 -6.28 14.04 -10.39
N PRO A 452 -7.11 14.99 -9.92
CA PRO A 452 -7.38 16.22 -10.68
C PRO A 452 -6.12 17.09 -10.76
N TYR A 453 -6.03 17.90 -11.82
CA TYR A 453 -4.94 18.87 -12.03
C TYR A 453 -4.55 19.66 -10.77
N LYS A 454 -5.53 20.09 -9.96
CA LYS A 454 -5.27 20.87 -8.74
C LYS A 454 -4.34 20.17 -7.75
N ALA A 455 -4.41 18.85 -7.65
CA ALA A 455 -3.53 18.07 -6.78
C ALA A 455 -2.07 18.09 -7.27
N PHE A 456 -1.87 18.03 -8.60
CA PHE A 456 -0.54 18.16 -9.21
C PHE A 456 -0.01 19.59 -9.05
N GLU A 457 -0.81 20.60 -9.39
CA GLU A 457 -0.46 22.02 -9.28
C GLU A 457 0.02 22.36 -7.87
N GLN A 458 -0.73 22.01 -6.83
CA GLN A 458 -0.35 22.26 -5.43
C GLN A 458 1.03 21.69 -5.09
N ILE A 459 1.29 20.47 -5.56
CA ILE A 459 2.53 19.74 -5.28
C ILE A 459 3.70 20.29 -6.10
N ILE A 460 3.48 20.70 -7.35
CA ILE A 460 4.51 21.26 -8.23
C ILE A 460 4.90 22.67 -7.74
N GLU A 461 3.93 23.54 -7.45
CA GLU A 461 4.19 24.89 -6.96
C GLU A 461 4.92 24.89 -5.61
N ALA A 462 4.58 23.95 -4.72
CA ALA A 462 5.28 23.80 -3.45
C ALA A 462 6.76 23.43 -3.62
N ASP A 463 7.12 22.62 -4.64
CA ASP A 463 8.52 22.31 -4.93
C ASP A 463 9.26 23.46 -5.60
N LEU A 464 8.58 24.16 -6.52
CA LEU A 464 9.17 25.29 -7.22
C LEU A 464 9.48 26.44 -6.26
N ALA A 465 8.67 26.64 -5.21
CA ALA A 465 8.92 27.64 -4.18
C ALA A 465 10.14 27.33 -3.28
N GLN A 466 10.64 26.09 -3.30
CA GLN A 466 11.79 25.66 -2.47
C GLN A 466 13.13 25.69 -3.23
N LYS A 467 13.13 26.02 -4.52
CA LYS A 467 14.32 26.12 -5.37
C LYS A 467 14.55 27.56 -5.80
#